data_AF-A0A7S1XLJ7-F1
#
_entry.id   AF-A0A7S1XLJ7-F1
#
_cell.length_a   1.000
_cell.length_b   1.000
_cell.length_c   1.000
_cell.angle_alpha   90.00
_cell.angle_beta   90.00
_cell.angle_gamma   90.00
#
_symmetry.space_group_name_H-M   'P 1'
#
loop_
_entity.id
_entity.type
_entity.pdbx_description
1 polymer ?
#
loop_
_entity_poly.entity_id
_entity_poly.type
_entity_poly.pdbx_seq_one_letter_code
_entity_poly.pdbx_strand_id
1 'polypeptide(L)'
;AHMAAGMEPADACAEALRPIAKYFPDYGGALVCLRRSDGAVAGATHHMDFSYSVRRLSDNATAVIPADIYLDSPAPTPAPSGVPSAPPTPMPTHEPKTL
;
A
#
# COMPACT_ATOMS: atom_id res chain seq x y z
N ALA A 1 17.96 -8.98 -15.75
CA ALA A 1 17.37 -8.47 -14.50
C ALA A 1 16.27 -7.47 -14.86
N HIS A 2 15.08 -7.54 -14.22
CA HIS A 2 13.89 -6.76 -14.59
C HIS A 2 14.17 -5.25 -14.70
N MET A 3 14.81 -4.65 -13.69
CA MET A 3 15.14 -3.21 -13.72
C MET A 3 16.16 -2.83 -14.80
N ALA A 4 17.04 -3.75 -15.22
CA ALA A 4 17.97 -3.50 -16.33
C ALA A 4 17.25 -3.41 -17.69
N ALA A 5 16.02 -3.92 -17.78
CA ALA A 5 15.14 -3.79 -18.95
C ALA A 5 14.19 -2.58 -18.86
N GLY A 6 14.35 -1.71 -17.85
CA GLY A 6 13.54 -0.49 -17.69
C GLY A 6 12.27 -0.66 -16.85
N MET A 7 12.05 -1.80 -16.22
CA MET A 7 10.92 -2.01 -15.31
C MET A 7 11.04 -1.15 -14.04
N GLU A 8 9.90 -0.64 -13.55
CA GLU A 8 9.84 0.11 -12.29
C GLU A 8 10.22 -0.79 -11.10
N PRO A 9 10.87 -0.24 -10.05
CA PRO A 9 11.35 -1.05 -8.92
C PRO A 9 10.25 -1.87 -8.22
N ALA A 10 9.05 -1.33 -8.08
CA ALA A 10 7.93 -2.02 -7.42
C ALA A 10 7.53 -3.28 -8.20
N ASP A 11 7.29 -3.12 -9.51
CA ASP A 11 6.94 -4.22 -10.42
C ASP A 11 8.06 -5.26 -10.49
N ALA A 12 9.32 -4.80 -10.58
CA ALA A 12 10.47 -5.68 -10.60
C ALA A 12 10.58 -6.55 -9.34
N CYS A 13 10.21 -6.00 -8.19
CA CYS A 13 10.18 -6.72 -6.92
C CYS A 13 9.06 -7.74 -6.87
N ALA A 14 7.85 -7.37 -7.33
CA ALA A 14 6.73 -8.30 -7.42
C ALA A 14 7.01 -9.46 -8.39
N GLU A 15 7.54 -9.17 -9.58
CA GLU A 15 7.92 -10.19 -10.58
C GLU A 15 8.99 -11.16 -10.07
N ALA A 16 9.89 -10.71 -9.21
CA ALA A 16 10.90 -11.58 -8.60
C ALA A 16 10.29 -12.54 -7.55
N LEU A 17 9.23 -12.12 -6.86
CA LEU A 17 8.54 -12.93 -5.85
C LEU A 17 7.52 -13.91 -6.46
N ARG A 18 6.86 -13.55 -7.57
CA ARG A 18 5.81 -14.37 -8.21
C ARG A 18 6.21 -15.82 -8.52
N PRO A 19 7.42 -16.13 -9.05
CA PRO A 19 7.84 -17.51 -9.27
C PRO A 19 7.91 -18.31 -7.97
N ILE A 20 8.33 -17.68 -6.88
CA ILE A 20 8.42 -18.34 -5.57
C ILE A 20 7.00 -18.63 -5.06
N ALA A 21 6.11 -17.64 -5.08
CA ALA A 21 4.69 -17.78 -4.72
C ALA A 21 4.00 -18.89 -5.52
N LYS A 22 4.33 -19.02 -6.81
CA LYS A 22 3.77 -20.06 -7.67
C LYS A 22 4.10 -21.48 -7.19
N TYR A 23 5.31 -21.72 -6.67
CA TYR A 23 5.75 -23.04 -6.23
C TYR A 23 5.56 -23.28 -4.73
N PHE A 24 5.52 -22.21 -3.94
CA PHE A 24 5.41 -22.25 -2.49
C PHE A 24 4.37 -21.22 -2.02
N PRO A 25 3.07 -21.46 -2.24
CA PRO A 25 2.03 -20.43 -2.05
C PRO A 25 1.87 -19.91 -0.62
N ASP A 26 2.42 -20.57 0.39
CA ASP A 26 2.29 -20.16 1.79
C ASP A 26 3.58 -19.54 2.36
N TYR A 27 4.61 -19.28 1.53
CA TYR A 27 5.87 -18.73 2.02
C TYR A 27 5.72 -17.27 2.48
N GLY A 28 6.35 -16.90 3.59
CA GLY A 28 6.53 -15.48 3.94
C GLY A 28 7.80 -14.93 3.29
N GLY A 29 7.71 -13.79 2.62
CA GLY A 29 8.89 -13.16 2.03
C GLY A 29 8.72 -11.71 1.63
N ALA A 30 9.84 -10.99 1.59
CA ALA A 30 9.91 -9.61 1.16
C ALA A 30 11.15 -9.37 0.29
N LEU A 31 11.04 -8.41 -0.63
CA LEU A 31 12.14 -7.98 -1.48
C LEU A 31 12.15 -6.46 -1.57
N VAL A 32 13.35 -5.86 -1.56
CA VAL A 32 13.56 -4.43 -1.78
C VAL A 32 14.38 -4.24 -3.06
N CYS A 33 13.89 -3.39 -3.95
CA CYS A 33 14.49 -3.08 -5.24
C CYS A 33 15.02 -1.66 -5.23
N LEU A 34 16.27 -1.48 -5.65
CA LEU A 34 16.93 -0.18 -5.78
C LEU A 34 17.38 0.03 -7.22
N ARG A 35 16.92 1.11 -7.84
CA ARG A 35 17.36 1.52 -9.17
C ARG A 35 18.53 2.49 -9.06
N ARG A 36 19.62 2.17 -9.76
CA ARG A 36 20.86 2.93 -9.70
C ARG A 36 20.79 4.31 -10.36
N SER A 37 20.02 4.47 -11.43
CA SER A 37 20.03 5.69 -12.26
C SER A 37 19.50 6.92 -11.52
N ASP A 38 18.50 6.74 -10.68
CA ASP A 38 17.78 7.81 -9.98
C ASP A 38 17.60 7.57 -8.47
N GLY A 39 18.05 6.42 -7.96
CA GLY A 39 17.91 6.05 -6.56
C GLY A 39 16.48 5.68 -6.15
N ALA A 40 15.60 5.39 -7.12
CA ALA A 40 14.25 4.92 -6.83
C ALA A 40 14.30 3.60 -6.05
N VAL A 41 13.45 3.49 -5.04
CA VAL A 41 13.36 2.34 -4.13
C VAL A 41 11.91 1.91 -4.02
N ALA A 42 11.68 0.60 -3.98
CA ALA A 42 10.36 0.02 -3.73
C ALA A 42 10.50 -1.33 -3.01
N GLY A 43 9.45 -1.74 -2.32
CA GLY A 43 9.34 -3.04 -1.67
C GLY A 43 8.15 -3.85 -2.20
N ALA A 44 8.30 -5.17 -2.24
CA ALA A 44 7.17 -6.09 -2.40
C ALA A 44 7.20 -7.21 -1.36
N THR A 45 6.03 -7.73 -1.01
CA THR A 45 5.84 -8.77 0.02
C THR A 45 4.88 -9.86 -0.44
N HIS A 46 4.98 -10.99 0.24
CA HIS A 46 4.08 -12.13 0.16
C HIS A 46 3.85 -12.69 1.57
N HIS A 47 2.59 -12.82 1.98
CA HIS A 47 2.16 -13.33 3.30
C HIS A 47 2.84 -12.71 4.54
N MET A 48 3.34 -11.48 4.47
CA MET A 48 3.95 -10.81 5.64
C MET A 48 3.84 -9.30 5.60
N ASP A 49 3.65 -8.70 6.79
CA ASP A 49 3.80 -7.27 6.97
C ASP A 49 5.28 -6.87 6.95
N PHE A 50 5.69 -5.98 6.04
CA PHE A 50 7.07 -5.55 5.92
C PHE A 50 7.21 -4.04 5.70
N SER A 51 8.20 -3.47 6.37
CA SER A 51 8.67 -2.10 6.15
C SER A 51 10.20 -2.11 6.14
N TYR A 52 10.79 -1.19 5.40
CA TYR A 52 12.25 -1.10 5.25
C TYR A 52 12.74 0.34 5.45
N SER A 53 13.95 0.46 6.00
CA SER A 53 14.59 1.75 6.18
C SER A 53 15.38 2.15 4.95
N VAL A 54 15.22 3.40 4.52
CA VAL A 54 16.01 4.01 3.45
C VAL A 54 16.77 5.19 4.01
N ARG A 55 18.08 5.22 3.73
CA ARG A 55 18.93 6.37 4.03
C ARG A 55 19.53 6.86 2.71
N ARG A 56 19.22 8.10 2.34
CA ARG A 56 19.85 8.77 1.22
C ARG A 56 20.95 9.68 1.76
N LEU A 57 22.05 9.81 1.02
CA LEU A 57 23.15 10.69 1.44
C LEU A 57 22.75 12.17 1.44
N SER A 58 21.77 12.54 0.62
CA SER A 58 21.16 13.88 0.61
C SER A 58 20.36 14.18 1.88
N ASP A 59 19.93 13.14 2.59
CA ASP A 59 18.99 13.27 3.70
C ASP A 59 19.76 13.08 5.00
N ASN A 60 19.58 14.00 5.94
CA ASN A 60 20.18 13.87 7.27
C ASN A 60 19.38 12.91 8.18
N ALA A 61 18.40 12.20 7.62
CA ALA A 61 17.48 11.33 8.34
C ALA A 61 17.24 10.03 7.58
N THR A 62 16.92 8.97 8.34
CA THR A 62 16.47 7.69 7.80
C THR A 62 14.94 7.70 7.71
N ALA A 63 14.41 7.37 6.55
CA ALA A 63 12.97 7.14 6.35
C ALA A 63 12.65 5.66 6.52
N VAL A 64 11.48 5.34 7.06
CA VAL A 64 10.93 3.97 7.07
C VAL A 64 9.76 3.95 6.09
N ILE A 65 9.82 3.07 5.10
CA ILE A 65 8.85 2.97 4.00
C ILE A 65 8.16 1.60 4.10
N PRO A 66 6.82 1.52 4.11
CA PRO A 66 6.10 0.26 3.99
C PRO A 66 6.26 -0.32 2.58
N ALA A 67 6.15 -1.63 2.41
CA ALA A 67 6.17 -2.23 1.08
C ALA A 67 5.04 -1.70 0.18
N ASP A 68 5.36 -1.45 -1.09
CA ASP A 68 4.45 -0.87 -2.08
C ASP A 68 3.44 -1.90 -2.62
N ILE A 69 3.89 -3.16 -2.75
CA ILE A 69 3.08 -4.25 -3.32
C ILE A 69 2.99 -5.42 -2.34
N TYR A 70 1.77 -5.87 -2.07
CA TYR A 70 1.49 -7.17 -1.45
C TYR A 70 0.92 -8.09 -2.53
N LEU A 71 1.62 -9.19 -2.81
CA LEU A 71 1.19 -10.14 -3.84
C LEU A 71 -0.18 -10.77 -3.55
N ASP A 72 -0.50 -10.93 -2.27
CA ASP A 72 -1.70 -11.63 -1.79
C ASP A 72 -2.77 -10.67 -1.27
N SER A 73 -2.53 -9.36 -1.38
CA SER A 73 -3.54 -8.38 -0.99
C SER A 73 -4.75 -8.58 -1.88
N PRO A 74 -5.94 -8.87 -1.32
CA PRO A 74 -7.15 -8.92 -2.11
C PRO A 74 -7.31 -7.56 -2.80
N ALA A 75 -7.77 -7.57 -4.05
CA ALA A 75 -8.06 -6.34 -4.79
C ALA A 75 -8.84 -5.39 -3.86
N PRO A 76 -8.48 -4.09 -3.79
CA PRO A 76 -9.18 -3.15 -2.91
C PRO A 76 -10.66 -3.28 -3.21
N THR A 77 -11.44 -3.67 -2.19
CA THR A 77 -12.90 -3.79 -2.36
C THR A 77 -13.39 -2.43 -2.83
N PRO A 78 -14.04 -2.32 -3.99
CA PRO A 78 -14.54 -1.03 -4.45
C PRO A 78 -15.44 -0.47 -3.35
N ALA A 79 -15.16 0.75 -2.91
CA ALA A 79 -16.00 1.43 -1.93
C ALA A 79 -17.45 1.39 -2.42
N PRO A 80 -18.44 1.04 -1.58
CA PRO A 80 -19.83 0.99 -2.01
C PRO A 80 -20.23 2.37 -2.56
N SER A 81 -20.62 2.42 -3.84
CA SER A 81 -21.16 3.63 -4.44
C SER A 81 -22.53 3.91 -3.84
N GLY A 82 -22.61 4.98 -3.06
CA GLY A 82 -23.86 5.62 -2.66
C GLY A 82 -24.53 5.00 -1.43
N VAL A 83 -24.26 5.59 -0.26
CA VAL A 83 -25.29 5.63 0.79
C VAL A 83 -26.21 6.79 0.42
N PRO A 84 -27.52 6.61 0.19
CA PRO A 84 -28.43 7.74 0.12
C PRO A 84 -28.41 8.44 1.48
N SER A 85 -28.01 9.71 1.48
CA SER A 85 -28.02 10.56 2.67
C SER A 85 -29.45 10.64 3.19
N ALA A 86 -29.70 10.11 4.39
CA ALA A 86 -31.01 10.23 5.02
C ALA A 86 -31.36 11.72 5.22
N PRO A 87 -32.62 12.14 5.00
CA PRO A 87 -33.02 13.52 5.23
C PRO A 87 -32.82 13.89 6.71
N PRO A 88 -32.39 15.13 7.01
CA PRO A 88 -32.17 15.56 8.39
C PRO A 88 -33.47 15.48 9.18
N THR A 89 -33.39 14.91 10.38
CA THR A 89 -34.52 14.82 11.31
C THR A 89 -35.00 16.22 11.69
N PRO A 90 -36.31 16.54 11.66
CA PRO A 90 -36.80 17.83 12.09
C PRO A 90 -36.52 18.03 13.58
N MET A 91 -36.00 19.21 13.93
CA MET A 91 -35.67 19.60 15.29
C MET A 91 -36.96 19.72 16.14
N PRO A 92 -37.00 19.21 17.39
CA PRO A 92 -38.16 19.45 18.25
C PRO A 92 -38.25 20.93 18.60
N THR A 93 -39.34 21.57 18.17
CA THR A 93 -39.68 22.94 18.57
C THR A 93 -40.20 22.90 20.00
N HIS A 94 -39.49 23.53 20.92
CA HIS A 94 -40.02 23.78 22.27
C HIS A 94 -40.99 24.95 22.20
N GLU A 95 -42.27 24.65 22.39
CA GLU A 95 -43.34 25.63 22.56
C GLU A 95 -43.17 26.33 23.93
N PRO A 96 -43.10 27.67 24.01
CA PRO A 96 -43.01 28.35 25.29
C PRO A 96 -44.35 28.30 26.01
N LYS A 97 -44.38 27.72 27.21
CA LYS A 97 -45.53 27.80 28.11
C LYS A 97 -45.65 29.22 28.64
N THR A 98 -46.71 29.92 28.23
CA THR A 98 -47.12 31.19 28.80
C THR A 98 -47.63 30.97 30.22
N LEU A 99 -47.11 31.75 31.17
CA LEU A 99 -47.67 31.94 32.51
C LEU A 99 -48.86 32.89 32.47
#